data_AF-A0A059LER2-F1
#
_entry.id   AF-A0A059LER2-F1
#
_cell.length_a   1.000
_cell.length_b   1.000
_cell.length_c   1.000
_cell.angle_alpha   90.00
_cell.angle_beta   90.00
_cell.angle_gamma   90.00
#
_symmetry.space_group_name_H-M   'P 1'
#
loop_
_entity.id
_entity.type
_entity.pdbx_description
1 polymer ?
#
loop_
_entity_poly.entity_id
_entity_poly.type
_entity_poly.pdbx_seq_one_letter_code
_entity_poly.pdbx_strand_id
1 'polypeptide(L)'
;DALVRSPFVQAVKIITANAASFGDALLGVPLLACVGQHRAAVGLLQDGGYWVEAAALARASLSPDLWTPAFRRWAAHVIKDRGGFWEGARLFAAGAGLDLLAQELQREGRLDAVHCLLRLCREQGAKLEL
;
A
#
# COMPACT_ATOMS: atom_id res chain seq x y z
N ASP A 1 22.78 0.50 -9.00
CA ASP A 1 22.73 0.63 -10.47
C ASP A 1 22.96 -0.62 -11.31
N ALA A 2 23.81 -1.60 -10.90
CA ALA A 2 24.06 -2.79 -11.73
C ALA A 2 22.79 -3.65 -12.01
N LEU A 3 21.88 -3.76 -11.03
CA LEU A 3 20.63 -4.54 -11.17
C LEU A 3 19.64 -3.95 -12.19
N VAL A 4 19.59 -2.61 -12.36
CA VAL A 4 18.65 -1.95 -13.30
C VAL A 4 19.04 -2.22 -14.76
N ARG A 5 20.30 -2.57 -15.02
CA ARG A 5 20.85 -2.88 -16.35
C ARG A 5 20.90 -4.37 -16.67
N SER A 6 20.34 -5.22 -15.82
CA SER A 6 20.27 -6.66 -16.12
C SER A 6 19.33 -6.89 -17.31
N PRO A 7 19.73 -7.69 -18.31
CA PRO A 7 18.87 -8.04 -19.44
C PRO A 7 17.57 -8.71 -18.99
N PHE A 8 17.59 -9.42 -17.84
CA PHE A 8 16.40 -10.01 -17.25
C PHE A 8 15.39 -8.95 -16.78
N VAL A 9 15.86 -7.89 -16.11
CA VAL A 9 15.02 -6.77 -15.66
C VAL A 9 14.43 -6.02 -16.86
N GLN A 10 15.21 -5.86 -17.93
CA GLN A 10 14.73 -5.23 -19.16
C GLN A 10 13.67 -6.08 -19.87
N ALA A 11 13.88 -7.40 -19.99
CA ALA A 11 12.91 -8.32 -20.55
C ALA A 11 11.59 -8.28 -19.77
N VAL A 12 11.63 -8.32 -18.44
CA VAL A 12 10.43 -8.19 -17.60
C VAL A 12 9.70 -6.87 -17.84
N LYS A 13 10.41 -5.74 -17.96
CA LYS A 13 9.79 -4.44 -18.26
C LYS A 13 9.10 -4.43 -19.62
N ILE A 14 9.72 -5.02 -20.65
CA ILE A 14 9.15 -5.13 -22.00
C ILE A 14 7.90 -6.00 -21.97
N ILE A 15 7.95 -7.18 -21.33
CA ILE A 15 6.80 -8.09 -21.20
C ILE A 15 5.66 -7.39 -20.46
N THR A 16 5.96 -6.69 -19.38
CA THR A 16 4.98 -5.92 -18.60
C THR A 16 4.32 -4.83 -19.46
N ALA A 17 5.11 -4.06 -20.22
CA ALA A 17 4.59 -3.03 -21.10
C ALA A 17 3.72 -3.60 -22.23
N ASN A 18 4.13 -4.73 -22.81
CA ASN A 18 3.35 -5.43 -23.83
C ASN A 18 2.03 -5.98 -23.25
N ALA A 19 2.05 -6.60 -22.07
CA ALA A 19 0.82 -7.06 -21.42
C ALA A 19 -0.15 -5.89 -21.15
N ALA A 20 0.37 -4.76 -20.69
CA ALA A 20 -0.42 -3.54 -20.49
C ALA A 20 -1.03 -3.01 -21.81
N SER A 21 -0.34 -3.11 -22.95
CA SER A 21 -0.92 -2.70 -24.25
C SER A 21 -2.07 -3.60 -24.73
N PHE A 22 -2.20 -4.81 -24.17
CA PHE A 22 -3.35 -5.70 -24.38
C PHE A 22 -4.40 -5.60 -23.26
N GLY A 23 -4.26 -4.65 -22.33
CA GLY A 23 -5.20 -4.43 -21.24
C GLY A 23 -4.95 -5.30 -19.99
N ASP A 24 -3.87 -6.07 -19.95
CA ASP A 24 -3.50 -6.91 -18.80
C ASP A 24 -2.29 -6.34 -18.06
N ALA A 25 -2.46 -5.13 -17.53
CA ALA A 25 -1.40 -4.46 -16.76
C ALA A 25 -1.07 -5.20 -15.45
N LEU A 26 -2.01 -5.96 -14.88
CA LEU A 26 -1.83 -6.65 -13.60
C LEU A 26 -0.89 -7.84 -13.69
N LEU A 27 -0.76 -8.48 -14.86
CA LEU A 27 0.27 -9.49 -15.10
C LEU A 27 1.69 -8.97 -14.80
N GLY A 28 1.90 -7.66 -14.93
CA GLY A 28 3.16 -6.99 -14.61
C GLY A 28 3.54 -7.01 -13.12
N VAL A 29 2.56 -7.09 -12.21
CA VAL A 29 2.79 -7.02 -10.76
C VAL A 29 3.71 -8.14 -10.26
N PRO A 30 3.41 -9.43 -10.46
CA PRO A 30 4.28 -10.52 -10.02
C PRO A 30 5.64 -10.49 -10.74
N LEU A 31 5.66 -10.17 -12.05
CA LEU A 31 6.89 -10.12 -12.82
C LEU A 31 7.87 -9.06 -12.29
N LEU A 32 7.36 -7.86 -12.01
CA LEU A 32 8.16 -6.76 -11.44
C LEU A 32 8.59 -7.07 -10.01
N ALA A 33 7.74 -7.71 -9.20
CA ALA A 33 8.11 -8.15 -7.85
C ALA A 33 9.26 -9.17 -7.87
N CYS A 34 9.22 -10.16 -8.76
CA CYS A 34 10.28 -11.17 -8.90
C CYS A 34 11.66 -10.56 -9.23
N VAL A 35 11.70 -9.42 -9.91
CA VAL A 35 12.96 -8.71 -10.23
C VAL A 35 13.31 -7.59 -9.24
N GLY A 36 12.63 -7.53 -8.10
CA GLY A 36 12.86 -6.53 -7.06
C GLY A 36 12.37 -5.12 -7.41
N GLN A 37 11.60 -4.94 -8.49
CA GLN A 37 11.02 -3.66 -8.91
C GLN A 37 9.71 -3.38 -8.16
N HIS A 38 9.75 -3.51 -6.82
CA HIS A 38 8.57 -3.42 -5.96
C HIS A 38 7.80 -2.10 -6.08
N ARG A 39 8.49 -0.97 -6.23
CA ARG A 39 7.84 0.34 -6.45
C ARG A 39 6.99 0.36 -7.72
N ALA A 40 7.46 -0.26 -8.78
CA ALA A 40 6.73 -0.32 -10.05
C ALA A 40 5.53 -1.28 -9.94
N ALA A 41 5.71 -2.43 -9.27
CA ALA A 41 4.62 -3.36 -9.00
C ALA A 41 3.49 -2.71 -8.16
N VAL A 42 3.86 -1.98 -7.11
CA VAL A 42 2.92 -1.18 -6.30
C VAL A 42 2.22 -0.12 -7.15
N GLY A 43 2.94 0.55 -8.05
CA GLY A 43 2.37 1.52 -8.99
C GLY A 43 1.27 0.93 -9.87
N LEU A 44 1.48 -0.27 -10.42
CA LEU A 44 0.46 -0.95 -11.24
C LEU A 44 -0.81 -1.26 -10.44
N LEU A 45 -0.68 -1.70 -9.19
CA LEU A 45 -1.83 -1.93 -8.31
C LEU A 45 -2.55 -0.63 -8.00
N GLN A 46 -1.80 0.45 -7.73
CA GLN A 46 -2.33 1.80 -7.50
C GLN A 46 -3.15 2.28 -8.70
N ASP A 47 -2.58 2.19 -9.91
CA ASP A 47 -3.20 2.67 -11.15
C ASP A 47 -4.45 1.86 -11.53
N GLY A 48 -4.48 0.56 -11.17
CA GLY A 48 -5.66 -0.29 -11.28
C GLY A 48 -6.71 -0.08 -10.18
N GLY A 49 -6.43 0.75 -9.18
CA GLY A 49 -7.33 0.99 -8.04
C GLY A 49 -7.39 -0.16 -7.01
N TYR A 50 -6.41 -1.06 -7.04
CA TYR A 50 -6.22 -2.17 -6.08
C TYR A 50 -5.49 -1.66 -4.84
N TRP A 51 -6.12 -0.73 -4.11
CA TRP A 51 -5.49 0.01 -3.03
C TRP A 51 -5.02 -0.89 -1.88
N VAL A 52 -5.82 -1.89 -1.51
CA VAL A 52 -5.50 -2.81 -0.41
C VAL A 52 -4.29 -3.66 -0.74
N GLU A 53 -4.24 -4.22 -1.95
CA GLU A 53 -3.14 -5.01 -2.46
C GLU A 53 -1.88 -4.14 -2.61
N ALA A 54 -2.02 -2.91 -3.11
CA ALA A 54 -0.93 -1.94 -3.20
C ALA A 54 -0.36 -1.63 -1.80
N ALA A 55 -1.23 -1.45 -0.80
CA ALA A 55 -0.83 -1.19 0.58
C ALA A 55 -0.08 -2.38 1.20
N ALA A 56 -0.62 -3.60 1.07
CA ALA A 56 0.02 -4.80 1.57
C ALA A 56 1.40 -5.03 0.91
N LEU A 57 1.50 -4.90 -0.41
CA LEU A 57 2.76 -5.06 -1.13
C LEU A 57 3.77 -3.97 -0.75
N ALA A 58 3.33 -2.70 -0.67
CA ALA A 58 4.19 -1.59 -0.28
C ALA A 58 4.76 -1.78 1.13
N ARG A 59 3.94 -2.20 2.10
CA ARG A 59 4.38 -2.46 3.47
C ARG A 59 5.38 -3.60 3.57
N ALA A 60 5.19 -4.65 2.78
CA ALA A 60 6.03 -5.84 2.78
C ALA A 60 7.40 -5.62 2.11
N SER A 61 7.49 -4.69 1.16
CA SER A 61 8.64 -4.61 0.25
C SER A 61 9.33 -3.25 0.15
N LEU A 62 8.69 -2.18 0.64
CA LEU A 62 9.25 -0.83 0.65
C LEU A 62 9.66 -0.42 2.07
N SER A 63 10.57 0.54 2.15
CA SER A 63 10.97 1.15 3.41
C SER A 63 9.92 2.12 3.95
N PRO A 64 9.84 2.33 5.29
CA PRO A 64 8.84 3.20 5.93
C PRO A 64 8.76 4.63 5.41
N ASP A 65 9.88 5.21 5.00
CA ASP A 65 9.98 6.54 4.37
C ASP A 65 9.21 6.63 3.04
N LEU A 66 8.94 5.50 2.39
CA LEU A 66 8.25 5.45 1.10
C LEU A 66 6.78 5.10 1.25
N TRP A 67 6.46 4.06 2.01
CA TRP A 67 5.08 3.58 2.09
C TRP A 67 4.21 4.44 3.01
N THR A 68 4.76 5.03 4.07
CA THR A 68 4.00 5.89 5.00
C THR A 68 3.35 7.10 4.31
N PRO A 69 4.09 7.97 3.57
CA PRO A 69 3.47 9.10 2.87
C PRO A 69 2.56 8.64 1.72
N ALA A 70 2.85 7.51 1.08
CA ALA A 70 1.98 6.93 0.06
C ALA A 70 0.63 6.53 0.65
N PHE A 71 0.61 5.86 1.82
CA PHE A 71 -0.62 5.47 2.51
C PHE A 71 -1.48 6.67 2.88
N ARG A 72 -0.90 7.72 3.46
CA ARG A 72 -1.66 8.94 3.78
C ARG A 72 -2.31 9.54 2.53
N ARG A 73 -1.57 9.63 1.43
CA ARG A 73 -2.09 10.14 0.15
C ARG A 73 -3.19 9.26 -0.42
N TRP A 74 -3.01 7.93 -0.41
CA TRP A 74 -4.00 6.99 -0.92
C TRP A 74 -5.26 6.98 -0.07
N ALA A 75 -5.12 6.99 1.25
CA ALA A 75 -6.26 7.08 2.15
C ALA A 75 -7.03 8.38 1.92
N ALA A 76 -6.35 9.53 1.81
CA ALA A 76 -7.02 10.79 1.47
C ALA A 76 -7.79 10.71 0.14
N HIS A 77 -7.22 10.05 -0.88
CA HIS A 77 -7.90 9.80 -2.15
C HIS A 77 -9.13 8.91 -1.99
N VAL A 78 -9.00 7.76 -1.32
CA VAL A 78 -10.10 6.80 -1.07
C VAL A 78 -11.22 7.44 -0.25
N ILE A 79 -10.88 8.24 0.76
CA ILE A 79 -11.86 8.97 1.59
C ILE A 79 -12.69 9.92 0.72
N LYS A 80 -12.04 10.65 -0.18
CA LYS A 80 -12.70 11.63 -1.05
C LYS A 80 -13.55 10.95 -2.13
N ASP A 81 -13.08 9.84 -2.69
CA ASP A 81 -13.61 9.30 -3.94
C ASP A 81 -14.47 8.04 -3.77
N ARG A 82 -14.29 7.24 -2.71
CA ARG A 82 -14.77 5.85 -2.68
C ARG A 82 -15.57 5.40 -1.46
N GLY A 83 -15.77 6.21 -0.42
CA GLY A 83 -16.61 5.76 0.71
C GLY A 83 -16.43 6.48 2.04
N GLY A 84 -15.77 7.64 2.06
CA GLY A 84 -15.57 8.40 3.29
C GLY A 84 -14.50 7.79 4.20
N PHE A 85 -14.46 8.29 5.43
CA PHE A 85 -13.34 8.07 6.36
C PHE A 85 -13.01 6.57 6.59
N TRP A 86 -14.03 5.73 6.77
CA TRP A 86 -13.84 4.32 7.13
C TRP A 86 -13.28 3.47 5.99
N GLU A 87 -13.56 3.81 4.73
CA GLU A 87 -12.95 3.13 3.59
C GLU A 87 -11.45 3.47 3.49
N GLY A 88 -11.08 4.72 3.79
CA GLY A 88 -9.68 5.10 3.98
C GLY A 88 -9.03 4.41 5.17
N ALA A 89 -9.74 4.26 6.28
CA ALA A 89 -9.27 3.55 7.47
C ALA A 89 -8.96 2.07 7.17
N ARG A 90 -9.80 1.41 6.34
CA ARG A 90 -9.59 0.04 5.88
C ARG A 90 -8.24 -0.13 5.17
N LEU A 91 -7.82 0.86 4.41
CA LEU A 91 -6.53 0.86 3.72
C LEU A 91 -5.35 0.77 4.70
N PHE A 92 -5.38 1.58 5.76
CA PHE A 92 -4.34 1.55 6.79
C PHE A 92 -4.33 0.21 7.55
N ALA A 93 -5.52 -0.32 7.87
CA ALA A 93 -5.63 -1.62 8.54
C ALA A 93 -5.09 -2.77 7.67
N ALA A 94 -5.46 -2.80 6.39
CA ALA A 94 -5.05 -3.87 5.48
C ALA A 94 -3.55 -3.82 5.14
N GLY A 95 -2.96 -2.63 5.11
CA GLY A 95 -1.51 -2.47 4.96
C GLY A 95 -0.72 -2.63 6.27
N ALA A 96 -1.31 -3.17 7.33
CA ALA A 96 -0.70 -3.35 8.65
C ALA A 96 -0.07 -2.05 9.22
N GLY A 97 -0.67 -0.91 8.91
CA GLY A 97 -0.29 0.42 9.41
C GLY A 97 -1.20 0.86 10.55
N LEU A 98 -1.34 0.03 11.59
CA LEU A 98 -2.25 0.33 12.70
C LEU A 98 -1.84 1.59 13.49
N ASP A 99 -0.53 1.85 13.61
CA ASP A 99 -0.01 3.08 14.21
C ASP A 99 -0.45 4.32 13.41
N LEU A 100 -0.32 4.24 12.08
CA LEU A 100 -0.78 5.30 11.19
C LEU A 100 -2.30 5.47 11.25
N LEU A 101 -3.05 4.38 11.33
CA LEU A 101 -4.50 4.44 11.52
C LEU A 101 -4.86 5.19 12.81
N ALA A 102 -4.18 4.87 13.92
CA ALA A 102 -4.41 5.54 15.19
C ALA A 102 -4.08 7.04 15.14
N GLN A 103 -2.96 7.41 14.50
CA GLN A 103 -2.59 8.82 14.27
C GLN A 103 -3.64 9.57 13.43
N GLU A 104 -4.15 8.96 12.35
CA GLU A 104 -5.18 9.58 11.53
C GLU A 104 -6.53 9.67 12.25
N LEU A 105 -6.91 8.67 13.04
CA LEU A 105 -8.10 8.71 13.89
C LEU A 105 -8.02 9.85 14.93
N GLN A 106 -6.85 10.03 15.53
CA GLN A 106 -6.59 11.13 16.47
C GLN A 106 -6.66 12.49 15.78
N ARG A 107 -6.08 12.61 14.58
CA ARG A 107 -6.12 13.84 13.76
C ARG A 107 -7.55 14.25 13.40
N GLU A 108 -8.43 13.28 13.14
CA GLU A 108 -9.84 13.50 12.83
C GLU A 108 -10.75 13.56 14.09
N GLY A 109 -10.16 13.57 15.30
CA GLY A 109 -10.90 13.71 16.56
C GLY A 109 -11.75 12.50 16.96
N ARG A 110 -11.53 11.32 16.37
CA ARG A 110 -12.31 10.09 16.62
C ARG A 110 -11.74 9.29 17.78
N LEU A 111 -11.71 9.89 18.97
CA LEU A 111 -11.07 9.31 20.16
C LEU A 111 -11.65 7.96 20.59
N ASP A 112 -12.96 7.74 20.43
CA ASP A 112 -13.60 6.46 20.75
C ASP A 112 -13.05 5.31 19.90
N ALA A 113 -12.79 5.58 18.62
CA ALA A 113 -12.22 4.62 17.69
C ALA A 113 -10.73 4.35 17.99
N VAL A 114 -9.97 5.38 18.41
CA VAL A 114 -8.60 5.21 18.92
C VAL A 114 -8.59 4.30 20.16
N HIS A 115 -9.48 4.55 21.12
CA HIS A 115 -9.57 3.73 22.34
C HIS A 115 -9.94 2.28 22.01
N CYS A 116 -10.89 2.07 21.10
CA CYS A 116 -11.28 0.74 20.64
C CYS A 116 -10.10 0.01 19.98
N LEU A 117 -9.37 0.69 19.09
CA LEU A 117 -8.19 0.13 18.42
C LEU A 117 -7.09 -0.25 19.42
N LEU A 118 -6.74 0.64 20.36
CA LEU A 118 -5.74 0.38 21.39
C LEU A 118 -6.15 -0.75 22.34
N ARG A 119 -7.43 -0.90 22.63
CA ARG A 119 -7.95 -2.00 23.43
C ARG A 119 -7.81 -3.33 22.67
N LEU A 120 -8.26 -3.38 21.41
CA LEU A 120 -8.13 -4.57 20.57
C LEU A 120 -6.67 -5.00 20.39
N CYS A 121 -5.75 -4.06 20.15
CA CYS A 121 -4.33 -4.37 20.04
C CYS A 121 -3.78 -4.97 21.33
N ARG A 122 -4.14 -4.42 22.51
CA ARG A 122 -3.76 -4.99 23.81
C ARG A 122 -4.32 -6.39 24.03
N GLU A 123 -5.58 -6.61 23.71
CA GLU A 123 -6.23 -7.94 23.82
C GLU A 123 -5.55 -8.99 22.93
N GLN A 124 -5.01 -8.58 21.78
CA GLN A 124 -4.29 -9.43 20.84
C GLN A 124 -2.77 -9.50 21.09
N GLY A 125 -2.27 -8.85 22.14
CA GLY A 125 -0.84 -8.81 22.45
C GLY A 125 0.02 -7.96 21.50
N ALA A 126 -0.61 -7.15 20.63
CA ALA A 126 0.08 -6.21 19.75
C ALA A 126 0.37 -4.90 20.49
N LYS A 127 1.61 -4.40 20.37
CA LYS A 127 1.98 -3.06 20.83
C LYS A 127 1.87 -2.08 19.65
N LEU A 128 1.12 -1.01 19.86
CA LEU A 128 1.10 0.14 18.97
C LEU A 128 2.11 1.17 19.49
N GLU A 129 2.95 1.68 18.61
CA GLU A 129 3.83 2.83 18.91
C GLU A 129 3.14 4.08 18.35
N LEU A 130 2.52 4.85 19.24
CA LEU A 130 1.81 6.10 18.90
C LEU A 130 2.77 7.28 18.82
#